data_AF-A0A382T8S6-F1
#
_entry.id   AF-A0A382T8S6-F1
#
_cell.length_a   1.000
_cell.length_b   1.000
_cell.length_c   1.000
_cell.angle_alpha   90.00
_cell.angle_beta   90.00
_cell.angle_gamma   90.00
#
_symmetry.space_group_name_H-M   'P 1'
#
loop_
_entity.id
_entity.type
_entity.pdbx_description
1 polymer ?
#
loop_
_entity_poly.entity_id
_entity_poly.type
_entity_poly.pdbx_seq_one_letter_code
_entity_poly.pdbx_strand_id
1 'polypeptide(L)'
;MDYSQIILLGIIQGLTEFLPISSSGHLILIPSIFSFEDQGLAMDAILHLGTLLAIVIYFRTDLTKLLLGLFNRDNDPNYHRLAWHIIWASFPAGIVGLIWGDMIEQELRNHSFVAWNLLFWSFVFLGGERHSASLKTKISDINRMTLGHVLFIGCAQAFALLPGTSRSGITITGGLLASLSQT
;
A
#
# COMPACT_ATOMS: atom_id res chain seq x y z
N MET A 1 -21.26 -3.62 -16.99
CA MET A 1 -20.23 -4.67 -16.86
C MET A 1 -20.86 -6.05 -16.76
N ASP A 2 -20.25 -7.02 -17.43
CA ASP A 2 -20.64 -8.42 -17.36
C ASP A 2 -20.01 -9.12 -16.14
N TYR A 3 -20.64 -10.21 -15.65
CA TYR A 3 -20.14 -10.99 -14.51
C TYR A 3 -18.74 -11.56 -14.77
N SER A 4 -18.43 -11.93 -16.02
CA SER A 4 -17.11 -12.41 -16.42
C SER A 4 -16.00 -11.37 -16.17
N GLN A 5 -16.27 -10.10 -16.49
CA GLN A 5 -15.35 -8.98 -16.26
C GLN A 5 -15.14 -8.75 -14.76
N ILE A 6 -16.21 -8.78 -13.98
CA ILE A 6 -16.15 -8.61 -12.52
C ILE A 6 -15.29 -9.71 -11.88
N ILE A 7 -15.48 -10.97 -12.27
CA ILE A 7 -14.69 -12.10 -11.76
C ILE A 7 -13.21 -11.93 -12.13
N LEU A 8 -12.92 -11.56 -13.39
CA LEU A 8 -11.55 -11.32 -13.84
C LEU A 8 -10.87 -10.19 -13.05
N LEU A 9 -11.52 -9.04 -12.90
CA LEU A 9 -10.98 -7.91 -12.13
C LEU A 9 -10.83 -8.28 -10.65
N GLY A 10 -11.73 -9.08 -10.08
CA GLY A 10 -11.61 -9.61 -8.72
C GLY A 10 -10.38 -10.50 -8.54
N ILE A 11 -10.10 -11.38 -9.49
CA ILE A 11 -8.88 -12.20 -9.49
C ILE A 11 -7.63 -11.31 -9.58
N ILE A 12 -7.64 -10.35 -10.51
CA ILE A 12 -6.52 -9.41 -10.70
C ILE A 12 -6.28 -8.61 -9.42
N GLN A 13 -7.32 -8.02 -8.84
CA GLN A 13 -7.23 -7.28 -7.57
C GLN A 13 -6.66 -8.16 -6.47
N GLY A 14 -7.20 -9.36 -6.28
CA GLY A 14 -6.76 -10.29 -5.24
C GLY A 14 -5.29 -10.70 -5.36
N LEU A 15 -4.79 -10.86 -6.59
CA LEU A 15 -3.39 -11.20 -6.84
C LEU A 15 -2.45 -10.00 -6.72
N THR A 16 -2.88 -8.82 -7.15
CA THR A 16 -2.01 -7.64 -7.32
C THR A 16 -1.97 -6.72 -6.12
N GLU A 17 -3.01 -6.68 -5.27
CA GLU A 17 -3.11 -5.75 -4.14
C GLU A 17 -1.94 -5.89 -3.15
N PHE A 18 -1.52 -7.13 -2.89
CA PHE A 18 -0.49 -7.41 -1.89
C PHE A 18 0.92 -7.44 -2.49
N LEU A 19 1.04 -7.51 -3.81
CA LEU A 19 2.30 -7.50 -4.52
C LEU A 19 2.75 -6.06 -4.81
N PRO A 20 4.07 -5.77 -4.87
CA PRO A 20 4.59 -4.44 -5.16
C PRO A 20 4.46 -4.06 -6.65
N ILE A 21 3.31 -4.31 -7.27
CA ILE A 21 3.06 -4.17 -8.72
C ILE A 21 1.83 -3.30 -9.08
N SER A 22 1.18 -2.69 -8.08
CA SER A 22 0.08 -1.72 -8.23
C SER A 22 -1.20 -2.30 -8.82
N SER A 23 -2.13 -2.66 -7.93
CA SER A 23 -3.46 -3.14 -8.27
C SER A 23 -4.28 -2.12 -9.05
N SER A 24 -4.29 -0.85 -8.64
CA SER A 24 -4.98 0.24 -9.36
C SER A 24 -4.49 0.39 -10.80
N GLY A 25 -3.18 0.23 -11.03
CA GLY A 25 -2.62 0.23 -12.38
C GLY A 25 -3.20 -0.89 -13.26
N HIS A 26 -3.32 -2.10 -12.72
CA HIS A 26 -3.92 -3.23 -13.44
C HIS A 26 -5.42 -3.02 -13.66
N LEU A 27 -6.15 -2.51 -12.66
CA LEU A 27 -7.57 -2.20 -12.76
C LEU A 27 -7.88 -1.11 -13.79
N ILE A 28 -6.96 -0.20 -14.07
CA ILE A 28 -7.12 0.85 -15.11
C ILE A 28 -6.67 0.33 -16.49
N LEU A 29 -5.55 -0.38 -16.58
CA LEU A 29 -4.96 -0.77 -17.86
C LEU A 29 -5.64 -2.00 -18.49
N ILE A 30 -6.07 -2.99 -17.70
CA ILE A 30 -6.68 -4.22 -18.22
C ILE A 30 -7.99 -3.93 -18.98
N PRO A 31 -8.96 -3.15 -18.45
CA PRO A 31 -10.13 -2.77 -19.22
C PRO A 31 -9.77 -2.10 -20.55
N SER A 32 -8.78 -1.21 -20.56
CA SER A 32 -8.31 -0.54 -21.79
C SER A 32 -7.73 -1.53 -22.81
N ILE A 33 -6.91 -2.50 -22.38
CA ILE A 33 -6.31 -3.51 -23.26
C ILE A 33 -7.39 -4.41 -23.89
N PHE A 34 -8.41 -4.80 -23.12
CA PHE A 34 -9.49 -5.65 -23.61
C PHE A 34 -10.68 -4.88 -24.16
N SER A 35 -10.59 -3.54 -24.25
CA SER A 35 -11.69 -2.65 -24.69
C SER A 35 -12.99 -2.84 -23.90
N PHE A 36 -12.87 -3.09 -22.58
CA PHE A 36 -13.98 -3.11 -21.66
C PHE A 36 -14.35 -1.70 -21.21
N GLU A 37 -15.61 -1.52 -20.80
CA GLU A 37 -16.01 -0.32 -20.07
C GLU A 37 -15.27 -0.27 -18.73
N ASP A 38 -14.84 0.93 -18.35
CA ASP A 38 -14.24 1.20 -17.04
C ASP A 38 -15.28 0.91 -15.93
N GLN A 39 -14.85 0.15 -14.92
CA GLN A 39 -15.69 -0.26 -13.80
C GLN A 39 -16.09 0.87 -12.85
N GLY A 40 -15.41 2.01 -12.93
CA GLY A 40 -15.59 3.18 -12.08
C GLY A 40 -15.05 3.01 -10.66
N LEU A 41 -14.89 4.14 -9.98
CA LEU A 41 -14.33 4.23 -8.62
C LEU A 41 -15.14 3.43 -7.59
N ALA A 42 -16.47 3.35 -7.76
CA ALA A 42 -17.33 2.59 -6.87
C ALA A 42 -17.02 1.08 -6.92
N MET A 43 -16.79 0.54 -8.12
CA MET A 43 -16.42 -0.87 -8.25
C MET A 43 -14.99 -1.11 -7.77
N ASP A 44 -14.06 -0.20 -8.06
CA ASP A 44 -12.69 -0.26 -7.52
C ASP A 44 -12.71 -0.31 -5.98
N ALA A 45 -13.52 0.52 -5.33
CA ALA A 45 -13.68 0.51 -3.88
C ALA A 45 -14.23 -0.83 -3.35
N ILE A 46 -15.19 -1.45 -4.04
CA ILE A 46 -15.73 -2.77 -3.67
C ILE A 46 -14.65 -3.86 -3.82
N LEU A 47 -13.86 -3.82 -4.88
CA LEU A 47 -12.75 -4.76 -5.10
C LEU A 47 -11.70 -4.63 -3.99
N HIS A 48 -11.33 -3.41 -3.60
CA HIS A 48 -10.45 -3.15 -2.45
C HIS A 48 -11.05 -3.58 -1.12
N LEU A 49 -12.36 -3.46 -0.94
CA LEU A 49 -13.04 -3.97 0.25
C LEU A 49 -12.91 -5.50 0.36
N GLY A 50 -12.95 -6.21 -0.77
CA GLY A 50 -12.73 -7.66 -0.81
C GLY A 50 -11.33 -8.06 -0.32
N THR A 51 -10.28 -7.37 -0.79
CA THR A 51 -8.90 -7.63 -0.33
C THR A 51 -8.66 -7.17 1.10
N LEU A 52 -9.28 -6.07 1.53
CA LEU A 52 -9.28 -5.64 2.93
C LEU A 52 -9.88 -6.72 3.84
N LEU A 53 -11.03 -7.29 3.46
CA LEU A 53 -11.67 -8.36 4.21
C LEU A 53 -10.76 -9.60 4.30
N ALA A 54 -10.04 -9.94 3.23
CA ALA A 54 -9.06 -11.02 3.24
C ALA A 54 -7.94 -10.77 4.27
N ILE A 55 -7.38 -9.55 4.33
CA ILE A 55 -6.39 -9.15 5.36
C ILE A 55 -6.99 -9.28 6.76
N VAL A 56 -8.20 -8.75 6.98
CA VAL A 56 -8.86 -8.78 8.30
C VAL A 56 -9.07 -10.22 8.77
N ILE A 57 -9.51 -11.12 7.89
CA ILE A 57 -9.73 -12.53 8.22
C ILE A 57 -8.41 -13.26 8.49
N TYR A 58 -7.40 -13.03 7.65
CA TYR A 58 -6.10 -13.69 7.76
C TYR A 58 -5.35 -13.25 9.02
N PHE A 59 -5.23 -11.95 9.24
CA PHE A 59 -4.53 -11.35 10.37
C PHE A 59 -5.43 -11.09 11.60
N ARG A 60 -6.60 -11.73 11.70
CA ARG A 60 -7.59 -11.46 12.77
C ARG A 60 -6.99 -11.50 14.18
N THR A 61 -6.08 -12.44 14.43
CA THR A 61 -5.41 -12.60 15.74
C THR A 61 -4.45 -11.44 16.01
N ASP A 62 -3.61 -11.09 15.04
CA ASP A 62 -2.66 -9.99 15.15
C ASP A 62 -3.36 -8.64 15.24
N LEU A 63 -4.43 -8.44 14.46
CA LEU A 63 -5.25 -7.24 14.53
C LEU A 63 -5.93 -7.10 15.89
N THR A 64 -6.42 -8.21 16.47
CA THR A 64 -6.97 -8.20 17.83
C THR A 64 -5.90 -7.79 18.86
N LYS A 65 -4.68 -8.32 18.75
CA LYS A 65 -3.57 -7.93 19.63
C LYS A 65 -3.16 -6.46 19.45
N LEU A 66 -3.13 -5.96 18.21
CA LEU A 66 -2.87 -4.54 17.93
C LEU A 66 -3.93 -3.65 18.57
N LEU A 67 -5.21 -3.99 18.41
CA LEU A 67 -6.32 -3.24 18.99
C LEU A 67 -6.26 -3.22 20.52
N LEU A 68 -6.02 -4.37 21.17
CA LEU A 68 -5.84 -4.44 22.61
C LEU A 68 -4.58 -3.67 23.06
N GLY A 69 -3.50 -3.76 22.28
CA GLY A 69 -2.24 -3.06 22.52
C GLY A 69 -2.40 -1.54 22.55
N LEU A 70 -3.34 -0.95 21.81
CA LEU A 70 -3.61 0.50 21.87
C LEU A 70 -4.01 0.97 23.26
N PHE A 71 -4.77 0.15 23.99
CA PHE A 71 -5.34 0.52 25.29
C PHE A 71 -4.57 -0.08 26.47
N ASN A 72 -3.85 -1.19 26.27
CA ASN A 72 -3.16 -1.91 27.34
C ASN A 72 -1.69 -2.16 26.97
N ARG A 73 -0.84 -1.23 27.38
CA ARG A 73 0.62 -1.29 27.17
C ARG A 73 1.28 -2.43 27.93
N ASP A 74 0.81 -2.75 29.12
CA ASP A 74 1.51 -3.64 30.05
C ASP A 74 1.38 -5.12 29.65
N ASN A 75 0.30 -5.47 28.94
CA ASN A 75 0.07 -6.83 28.49
C ASN A 75 0.98 -7.24 27.32
N ASP A 76 1.19 -6.33 26.36
CA ASP A 76 2.08 -6.57 25.22
C ASP A 76 2.74 -5.26 24.73
N PRO A 77 3.92 -4.90 25.27
CA PRO A 77 4.62 -3.66 24.91
C PRO A 77 5.01 -3.56 23.43
N ASN A 78 5.24 -4.71 22.78
CA ASN A 78 5.64 -4.76 21.37
C ASN A 78 4.44 -4.43 20.47
N TYR A 79 3.29 -5.08 20.69
CA TYR A 79 2.07 -4.76 19.95
C TYR A 79 1.57 -3.34 20.26
N HIS A 80 1.74 -2.84 21.48
CA HIS A 80 1.44 -1.43 21.81
C HIS A 80 2.27 -0.47 20.94
N ARG A 81 3.59 -0.67 20.88
CA ARG A 81 4.47 0.17 20.06
C ARG A 81 4.13 0.05 18.58
N LEU A 82 3.92 -1.17 18.08
CA LEU A 82 3.57 -1.42 16.69
C LEU A 82 2.23 -0.75 16.31
N ALA A 83 1.22 -0.84 17.17
CA ALA A 83 -0.07 -0.21 16.92
C ALA A 83 0.06 1.31 16.79
N TRP A 84 0.82 1.96 17.67
CA TRP A 84 1.12 3.39 17.53
C TRP A 84 1.96 3.71 16.29
N HIS A 85 2.94 2.87 15.93
CA HIS A 85 3.70 3.05 14.70
C HIS A 85 2.79 3.00 13.46
N ILE A 86 1.82 2.09 13.40
CA ILE A 86 0.86 2.01 12.29
C ILE A 86 0.00 3.28 12.22
N ILE A 87 -0.46 3.80 13.35
CA ILE A 87 -1.21 5.07 13.40
C ILE A 87 -0.37 6.23 12.86
N TRP A 88 0.86 6.39 13.35
CA TRP A 88 1.75 7.47 12.93
C TRP A 88 2.18 7.34 11.46
N ALA A 89 2.42 6.13 10.97
CA ALA A 89 2.73 5.89 9.56
C ALA A 89 1.52 6.18 8.66
N SER A 90 0.30 5.93 9.12
CA SER A 90 -0.90 6.18 8.32
C SER A 90 -1.27 7.66 8.24
N PHE A 91 -0.81 8.47 9.19
CA PHE A 91 -1.21 9.86 9.33
C PHE A 91 -0.90 10.75 8.11
N PRO A 92 0.31 10.75 7.52
CA PRO A 92 0.59 11.59 6.35
C PRO A 92 -0.27 11.23 5.13
N ALA A 93 -0.37 9.94 4.81
CA ALA A 93 -1.21 9.47 3.71
C ALA A 93 -2.70 9.75 3.96
N GLY A 94 -3.17 9.59 5.20
CA GLY A 94 -4.55 9.91 5.59
C GLY A 94 -4.89 11.39 5.40
N ILE A 95 -4.00 12.31 5.79
CA ILE A 95 -4.20 13.75 5.56
C ILE A 95 -4.28 14.05 4.07
N VAL A 96 -3.31 13.59 3.29
CA VAL A 96 -3.28 13.88 1.85
C VAL A 96 -4.49 13.28 1.15
N GLY A 97 -4.91 12.07 1.55
CA GLY A 97 -6.09 11.41 1.02
C GLY A 97 -7.38 12.15 1.35
N LEU A 98 -7.54 12.65 2.58
CA LEU A 98 -8.73 13.42 2.97
C LEU A 98 -8.85 14.77 2.24
N ILE A 99 -7.73 15.41 1.90
CA ILE A 99 -7.74 16.73 1.27
C ILE A 99 -7.77 16.62 -0.26
N TRP A 100 -7.03 15.67 -0.84
CA TRP A 100 -6.79 15.60 -2.30
C TRP A 100 -7.13 14.25 -2.95
N GLY A 101 -7.56 13.24 -2.20
CA GLY A 101 -7.76 11.87 -2.71
C GLY A 101 -8.66 11.81 -3.95
N ASP A 102 -9.88 12.34 -3.85
CA ASP A 102 -10.85 12.32 -4.95
C ASP A 102 -10.34 13.09 -6.18
N MET A 103 -9.70 14.24 -5.97
CA MET A 103 -9.12 15.06 -7.05
C MET A 103 -7.98 14.31 -7.76
N ILE A 104 -7.07 13.71 -6.99
CA ILE A 104 -5.94 12.93 -7.52
C ILE A 104 -6.46 11.76 -8.34
N GLU A 105 -7.43 11.01 -7.81
CA GLU A 105 -7.93 9.81 -8.47
C GLU A 105 -8.78 10.13 -9.70
N GLN A 106 -9.51 11.24 -9.74
CA GLN A 106 -10.28 11.62 -10.93
C GLN A 106 -9.40 12.22 -12.05
N GLU A 107 -8.48 13.13 -11.70
CA GLU A 107 -7.69 13.86 -12.70
C GLU A 107 -6.49 13.04 -13.23
N LEU A 108 -5.92 12.15 -12.41
CA LEU A 108 -4.73 11.37 -12.78
C LEU A 108 -5.05 9.94 -13.23
N ARG A 109 -6.33 9.54 -13.27
CA ARG A 109 -6.78 8.24 -13.83
C ARG A 109 -6.79 8.25 -15.36
N ASN A 110 -5.64 8.59 -15.92
CA ASN A 110 -5.34 8.53 -17.35
C ASN A 110 -4.40 7.35 -17.61
N HIS A 111 -4.76 6.47 -18.54
CA HIS A 111 -3.94 5.31 -18.95
C HIS A 111 -2.47 5.65 -19.20
N SER A 112 -2.20 6.78 -19.87
CA SER A 112 -0.83 7.24 -20.16
C SER A 112 -0.07 7.63 -18.90
N PHE A 113 -0.72 8.35 -17.98
CA PHE A 113 -0.11 8.72 -16.70
C PHE A 113 0.20 7.48 -15.87
N VAL A 114 -0.77 6.57 -15.74
CA VAL A 114 -0.66 5.33 -14.97
C VAL A 114 0.47 4.46 -15.49
N ALA A 115 0.59 4.29 -16.82
CA ALA A 115 1.64 3.48 -17.44
C ALA A 115 3.05 4.05 -17.15
N TRP A 116 3.23 5.37 -17.29
CA TRP A 116 4.52 6.01 -16.95
C TRP A 116 4.81 5.98 -15.46
N ASN A 117 3.79 6.18 -14.63
CA ASN A 117 3.93 6.17 -13.17
C ASN A 117 4.34 4.76 -12.68
N LEU A 118 3.75 3.70 -13.23
CA LEU A 118 4.16 2.31 -12.98
C LEU A 118 5.65 2.07 -13.28
N LEU A 119 6.12 2.51 -14.45
CA LEU A 119 7.53 2.37 -14.84
C LEU A 119 8.44 3.15 -13.88
N PHE A 120 8.09 4.40 -13.58
CA PHE A 120 8.84 5.24 -12.65
C PHE A 120 8.99 4.58 -11.28
N TRP A 121 7.88 4.15 -10.67
CA TRP A 121 7.94 3.52 -9.34
C TRP A 121 8.61 2.14 -9.35
N SER A 122 8.58 1.42 -10.47
CA SER A 122 9.36 0.19 -10.64
C SER A 122 10.87 0.46 -10.56
N PHE A 123 11.36 1.54 -11.18
CA PHE A 123 12.76 1.96 -11.04
C PHE A 123 13.09 2.44 -9.63
N VAL A 124 12.18 3.15 -8.97
CA VAL A 124 12.36 3.58 -7.58
C VAL A 124 12.46 2.37 -6.64
N PHE A 125 11.60 1.37 -6.82
CA PHE A 125 11.63 0.11 -6.06
C PHE A 125 12.98 -0.61 -6.26
N LEU A 126 13.40 -0.78 -7.52
CA LEU A 126 14.71 -1.38 -7.84
C LEU A 126 15.88 -0.61 -7.22
N GLY A 127 15.81 0.72 -7.21
CA GLY A 127 16.79 1.58 -6.56
C GLY A 127 16.83 1.37 -5.05
N GLY A 128 15.67 1.27 -4.40
CA GLY A 128 15.54 0.97 -2.97
C GLY A 128 16.12 -0.40 -2.60
N GLU A 129 15.85 -1.43 -3.39
CA GLU A 129 16.42 -2.76 -3.21
C GLU A 129 17.95 -2.76 -3.33
N ARG A 130 18.49 -2.13 -4.38
CA ARG A 130 19.95 -2.02 -4.58
C ARG A 130 20.62 -1.25 -3.44
N HIS A 131 20.00 -0.17 -2.97
CA HIS A 131 20.49 0.59 -1.84
C HIS A 131 20.51 -0.27 -0.56
N SER A 132 19.40 -0.92 -0.22
CA SER A 132 19.32 -1.80 0.96
C SER A 132 20.29 -2.98 0.87
N ALA A 133 20.51 -3.56 -0.32
CA ALA A 133 21.50 -4.63 -0.52
C ALA A 133 22.93 -4.18 -0.21
N SER A 134 23.25 -2.89 -0.37
CA SER A 134 24.56 -2.33 -0.06
C SER A 134 24.76 -2.01 1.44
N LEU A 135 23.71 -2.01 2.26
CA LEU A 135 23.80 -1.69 3.68
C LEU A 135 24.39 -2.86 4.48
N LYS A 136 25.41 -2.57 5.29
CA LYS A 136 26.08 -3.56 6.17
C LYS A 136 25.24 -3.96 7.38
N THR A 137 24.38 -3.05 7.86
CA THR A 137 23.54 -3.23 9.04
C THR A 137 22.11 -2.87 8.70
N LYS A 138 21.17 -3.75 9.04
CA LYS A 138 19.74 -3.56 8.81
C LYS A 138 18.98 -3.70 10.13
N ILE A 139 17.90 -2.94 10.25
CA ILE A 139 16.96 -3.07 11.36
C ILE A 139 16.03 -4.24 11.04
N SER A 140 16.25 -5.39 11.70
CA SER A 140 15.39 -6.58 11.54
C SER A 140 14.22 -6.64 12.52
N ASP A 141 14.31 -5.89 13.61
CA ASP A 141 13.27 -5.82 14.61
C ASP A 141 12.47 -4.53 14.44
N ILE A 142 11.24 -4.65 13.96
CA ILE A 142 10.29 -3.55 13.79
C ILE A 142 10.07 -2.76 15.10
N ASN A 143 10.23 -3.40 16.27
CA ASN A 143 10.11 -2.70 17.54
C ASN A 143 11.23 -1.68 17.76
N ARG A 144 12.34 -1.77 17.03
CA ARG A 144 13.47 -0.82 17.12
C ARG A 144 13.34 0.37 16.16
N MET A 145 12.26 0.46 15.40
CA MET A 145 12.00 1.62 14.55
C MET A 145 11.87 2.88 15.41
N THR A 146 12.53 3.95 14.96
CA THR A 146 12.34 5.28 15.54
C THR A 146 11.09 5.91 14.93
N LEU A 147 10.51 6.91 15.60
CA LEU A 147 9.40 7.69 15.05
C LEU A 147 9.78 8.36 13.71
N GLY A 148 11.05 8.72 13.53
CA GLY A 148 11.56 9.24 12.26
C GLY A 148 11.44 8.25 11.11
N HIS A 149 11.78 6.97 11.34
CA HIS A 149 11.59 5.91 10.34
C HIS A 149 10.10 5.71 10.00
N VAL A 150 9.25 5.69 11.03
CA VAL A 150 7.79 5.51 10.88
C VAL A 150 7.17 6.63 10.06
N LEU A 151 7.48 7.89 10.37
CA LEU A 151 6.96 9.04 9.64
C LEU A 151 7.52 9.12 8.22
N PHE A 152 8.78 8.74 8.01
CA PHE A 152 9.36 8.66 6.67
C PHE A 152 8.60 7.67 5.78
N ILE A 153 8.30 6.47 6.29
CA ILE A 153 7.49 5.48 5.58
C ILE A 153 6.07 6.02 5.34
N GLY A 154 5.49 6.71 6.31
CA GLY A 154 4.17 7.33 6.14
C GLY A 154 4.13 8.41 5.07
N CYS A 155 5.16 9.25 5.00
CA CYS A 155 5.32 10.23 3.91
C CYS A 155 5.51 9.54 2.56
N ALA A 156 6.28 8.44 2.51
CA ALA A 156 6.40 7.63 1.30
C ALA A 156 5.03 7.04 0.88
N GLN A 157 4.24 6.57 1.84
CA GLN A 157 2.89 6.05 1.59
C GLN A 157 1.94 7.10 1.01
N ALA A 158 2.13 8.39 1.29
CA ALA A 158 1.31 9.45 0.70
C ALA A 158 1.41 9.47 -0.85
N PHE A 159 2.54 9.06 -1.43
CA PHE A 159 2.67 8.91 -2.87
C PHE A 159 1.84 7.76 -3.45
N ALA A 160 1.39 6.80 -2.62
CA ALA A 160 0.51 5.72 -3.05
C ALA A 160 -0.89 6.21 -3.48
N LEU A 161 -1.23 7.48 -3.19
CA LEU A 161 -2.47 8.08 -3.68
C LEU A 161 -2.42 8.35 -5.20
N LEU A 162 -1.23 8.44 -5.80
CA LEU A 162 -1.09 8.60 -7.25
C LEU A 162 -1.52 7.31 -7.96
N PRO A 163 -2.47 7.36 -8.92
CA PRO A 163 -2.90 6.19 -9.67
C PRO A 163 -1.72 5.48 -10.35
N GLY A 164 -1.62 4.17 -10.20
CA GLY A 164 -0.48 3.39 -10.69
C GLY A 164 0.68 3.27 -9.71
N THR A 165 0.70 3.96 -8.57
CA THR A 165 1.70 3.72 -7.52
C THR A 165 1.28 2.53 -6.64
N SER A 166 2.16 1.53 -6.52
CA SER A 166 1.92 0.41 -5.60
C SER A 166 2.08 0.86 -4.14
N ARG A 167 1.01 0.77 -3.34
CA ARG A 167 1.08 1.09 -1.90
C ARG A 167 2.10 0.21 -1.19
N SER A 168 2.02 -1.11 -1.37
CA SER A 168 2.97 -2.07 -0.80
C SER A 168 4.39 -1.78 -1.30
N GLY A 169 4.56 -1.51 -2.60
CA GLY A 169 5.86 -1.19 -3.20
C GLY A 169 6.52 0.06 -2.61
N ILE A 170 5.78 1.16 -2.47
CA ILE A 170 6.33 2.41 -1.93
C ILE A 170 6.58 2.33 -0.43
N THR A 171 5.75 1.64 0.34
CA THR A 171 6.01 1.44 1.79
C THR A 171 7.19 0.52 2.03
N ILE A 172 7.34 -0.55 1.24
CA ILE A 172 8.52 -1.42 1.30
C ILE A 172 9.76 -0.61 0.93
N THR A 173 9.72 0.17 -0.15
CA THR A 173 10.84 1.02 -0.56
C THR A 173 11.19 2.05 0.51
N GLY A 174 10.19 2.70 1.12
CA GLY A 174 10.38 3.60 2.26
C GLY A 174 11.08 2.91 3.43
N GLY A 175 10.68 1.67 3.74
CA GLY A 175 11.33 0.85 4.77
C GLY A 175 12.79 0.52 4.42
N LEU A 176 13.05 0.12 3.18
CA LEU A 176 14.39 -0.18 2.69
C LEU A 176 15.32 1.02 2.76
N LEU A 177 14.83 2.21 2.39
CA LEU A 177 15.56 3.47 2.50
C LEU A 177 15.76 3.90 3.96
N ALA A 178 14.84 3.55 4.85
CA ALA A 178 14.99 3.68 6.30
C ALA A 178 15.82 2.55 6.95
N SER A 179 16.57 1.78 6.15
CA SER A 179 17.47 0.70 6.59
C SER A 179 16.80 -0.49 7.26
N LEU A 180 15.50 -0.72 7.03
CA LEU A 180 14.82 -1.94 7.45
C LEU A 180 15.19 -3.13 6.57
N SER A 181 15.13 -4.34 7.14
CA SER A 181 15.15 -5.57 6.36
C SER A 181 13.87 -5.74 5.55
N GLN A 182 13.94 -6.55 4.50
CA GLN A 182 12.78 -6.97 3.70
C GLN A 182 11.84 -7.92 4.45
N THR A 183 12.34 -8.57 5.51
CA THR A 183 11.65 -9.54 6.36
C THR A 183 11.55 -9.03 7.78
#